data_AF-A0A6C0CEB5-F1
#
_entry.id   AF-A0A6C0CEB5-F1
#
_cell.length_a   1.000
_cell.length_b   1.000
_cell.length_c   1.000
_cell.angle_alpha   90.00
_cell.angle_beta   90.00
_cell.angle_gamma   90.00
#
_symmetry.space_group_name_H-M   'P 1'
#
loop_
_entity.id
_entity.type
_entity.pdbx_description
1 polymer ?
#
loop_
_entity_poly.entity_id
_entity_poly.type
_entity_poly.pdbx_seq_one_letter_code
_entity_poly.pdbx_strand_id
1 'polypeptide(L)'
;MKIYTLPLTTFNLNFKDTYNDLLNKELYEIIKSKKSEIDNVRSDWGSAKKLSNDYEYIYTSSNYKKNISSIIPVSRSFFKLREIIYDFHIDINGRNACIAEAPGGFIQSLLKHNEENNLSLKNIYGITLISDNKDIPFWNPSIIKNDKVIICNGYDNTGNLYKLKNVISFIKTCGKETCQLVTADGGFDYTSDFEQELSSYKLFYSEIMIAINIQKEGGILICKLFDLFYRSTLQLLFLLYLSYETISFTKPLTSRQSNSEKYIVCRGFKGFNKDISNIMCSNFGKSMVDIELPEEFIEMINNYHKEFINQQINKIDNTLKIISIRKNNDKPTYKQIDLAKEWCRNYKIPINKNCYYL
;
A
#
# COMPACT_ATOMS: atom_id res chain seq x y z
N MET A 1 -6.99 -1.61 15.17
CA MET A 1 -7.52 -2.61 14.23
C MET A 1 -6.53 -2.82 13.12
N LYS A 2 -6.11 -4.07 12.94
CA LYS A 2 -5.11 -4.44 11.93
C LYS A 2 -5.75 -4.74 10.57
N ILE A 3 -6.95 -5.31 10.57
CA ILE A 3 -7.73 -5.70 9.39
C ILE A 3 -9.20 -5.30 9.61
N TYR A 4 -9.84 -4.71 8.60
CA TYR A 4 -11.27 -4.44 8.54
C TYR A 4 -11.82 -4.90 7.21
N THR A 5 -12.77 -5.82 7.21
CA THR A 5 -13.42 -6.31 5.98
C THR A 5 -14.75 -5.60 5.79
N LEU A 6 -14.96 -5.03 4.61
CA LEU A 6 -16.23 -4.40 4.27
C LEU A 6 -17.35 -5.45 4.26
N PRO A 7 -18.56 -5.11 4.72
CA PRO A 7 -19.70 -6.02 4.62
C PRO A 7 -20.03 -6.31 3.16
N LEU A 8 -20.63 -7.48 2.92
CA LEU A 8 -21.06 -7.93 1.59
C LEU A 8 -22.46 -7.37 1.30
N THR A 9 -22.54 -6.53 0.28
CA THR A 9 -23.76 -5.93 -0.25
C THR A 9 -23.71 -5.98 -1.77
N THR A 10 -24.85 -6.15 -2.42
CA THR A 10 -24.96 -6.09 -3.88
C THR A 10 -25.29 -4.67 -4.31
N PHE A 11 -24.45 -4.09 -5.17
CA PHE A 11 -24.70 -2.80 -5.79
C PHE A 11 -24.74 -2.93 -7.31
N ASN A 12 -25.48 -2.02 -7.95
CA ASN A 12 -25.46 -1.86 -9.39
C ASN A 12 -24.52 -0.71 -9.78
N LEU A 13 -23.86 -0.85 -10.93
CA LEU A 13 -23.07 0.22 -11.51
C LEU A 13 -24.01 1.20 -12.24
N ASN A 14 -24.15 2.41 -11.69
CA ASN A 14 -24.88 3.50 -12.31
C ASN A 14 -23.93 4.63 -12.69
N PHE A 15 -24.24 5.32 -13.79
CA PHE A 15 -23.45 6.46 -14.29
C PHE A 15 -24.11 7.78 -13.90
N LYS A 16 -23.30 8.73 -13.45
CA LYS A 16 -23.78 10.05 -13.02
C LYS A 16 -22.64 11.05 -13.04
N ASP A 17 -22.86 12.17 -13.72
CA ASP A 17 -21.98 13.32 -13.62
C ASP A 17 -22.00 13.82 -12.18
N THR A 18 -20.83 13.85 -11.56
CA THR A 18 -20.66 14.22 -10.16
C THR A 18 -19.49 15.17 -10.00
N TYR A 19 -19.50 15.94 -8.91
CA TYR A 19 -18.40 16.80 -8.53
C TYR A 19 -17.53 16.07 -7.51
N ASN A 20 -16.24 16.36 -7.51
CA ASN A 20 -15.32 15.79 -6.52
C ASN A 20 -15.46 16.53 -5.17
N ASP A 21 -16.49 16.19 -4.40
CA ASP A 21 -16.77 16.75 -3.09
C ASP A 21 -16.10 15.97 -1.95
N LEU A 22 -15.95 16.67 -0.82
CA LEU A 22 -15.48 16.13 0.44
C LEU A 22 -16.66 15.51 1.19
N LEU A 23 -16.69 14.18 1.31
CA LEU A 23 -17.86 13.41 1.76
C LEU A 23 -18.07 13.45 3.28
N ASN A 24 -17.00 13.55 4.07
CA ASN A 24 -17.06 13.59 5.53
C ASN A 24 -16.21 14.74 6.08
N LYS A 25 -16.77 15.96 5.97
CA LYS A 25 -16.07 17.21 6.33
C LYS A 25 -15.70 17.27 7.81
N GLU A 26 -16.57 16.78 8.69
CA GLU A 26 -16.33 16.78 10.13
C GLU A 26 -15.11 15.92 10.48
N LEU A 27 -15.09 14.67 10.01
CA LEU A 27 -13.99 13.75 10.27
C LEU A 27 -12.68 14.24 9.62
N TYR A 28 -12.77 14.89 8.46
CA TYR A 28 -11.64 15.53 7.79
C TYR A 28 -11.03 16.64 8.65
N GLU A 29 -11.84 17.57 9.17
CA GLU A 29 -11.34 18.67 10.00
C GLU A 29 -10.77 18.16 11.34
N ILE A 30 -11.32 17.09 11.92
CA ILE A 30 -10.78 16.46 13.13
C ILE A 30 -9.35 15.96 12.88
N ILE A 31 -9.13 15.13 11.85
CA ILE A 31 -7.79 14.58 11.60
C ILE A 31 -6.83 15.66 11.09
N LYS A 32 -7.34 16.65 10.35
CA LYS A 32 -6.58 17.82 9.91
C LYS A 32 -6.01 18.60 11.07
N SER A 33 -6.87 18.95 12.03
CA SER A 33 -6.48 19.62 13.26
C SER A 33 -5.48 18.79 14.06
N LYS A 34 -5.72 17.48 14.24
CA LYS A 34 -4.79 16.63 15.00
C LYS A 34 -3.40 16.53 14.36
N LYS A 35 -3.33 16.38 13.03
CA LYS A 35 -2.04 16.30 12.32
C LYS A 35 -1.30 17.65 12.32
N SER A 36 -1.98 18.80 12.39
CA SER A 36 -1.32 20.11 12.48
C SER A 36 -0.61 20.32 13.83
N GLU A 37 -1.01 19.61 14.90
CA GLU A 37 -0.25 19.60 16.16
C GLU A 37 1.19 19.08 15.99
N ILE A 38 1.44 18.24 14.99
CA ILE A 38 2.77 17.71 14.66
C ILE A 38 3.69 18.83 14.16
N ASP A 39 3.13 19.84 13.49
CA ASP A 39 3.90 20.94 12.91
C ASP A 39 4.62 21.76 13.98
N ASN A 40 4.04 21.84 15.18
CA ASN A 40 4.60 22.54 16.33
C ASN A 40 5.80 21.81 16.98
N VAL A 41 6.00 20.53 16.65
CA VAL A 41 7.04 19.67 17.27
C VAL A 41 7.89 18.93 16.23
N ARG A 42 8.01 19.47 15.00
CA ARG A 42 8.71 18.81 13.88
C ARG A 42 10.14 18.37 14.22
N SER A 43 10.88 19.15 15.02
CA SER A 43 12.25 18.84 15.46
C SER A 43 12.33 17.55 16.27
N ASP A 44 11.39 17.33 17.19
CA ASP A 44 11.38 16.20 18.13
C ASP A 44 10.54 15.02 17.62
N TRP A 45 9.64 15.25 16.66
CA TRP A 45 8.78 14.22 16.09
C TRP A 45 9.60 13.06 15.50
N GLY A 46 10.75 13.36 14.90
CA GLY A 46 11.63 12.39 14.26
C GLY A 46 12.15 11.30 15.20
N SER A 47 12.56 11.66 16.41
CA SER A 47 13.06 10.74 17.44
C SER A 47 11.89 10.10 18.19
N ALA A 48 10.89 10.90 18.59
CA ALA A 48 9.75 10.40 19.35
C ALA A 48 8.93 9.35 18.59
N LYS A 49 8.77 9.48 17.27
CA LYS A 49 8.04 8.49 16.46
C LYS A 49 8.74 7.12 16.43
N LYS A 50 10.07 7.06 16.61
CA LYS A 50 10.79 5.78 16.73
C LYS A 50 10.48 5.08 18.04
N LEU A 51 10.25 5.86 19.10
CA LEU A 51 9.92 5.35 20.43
C LEU A 51 8.44 4.99 20.55
N SER A 52 7.54 5.74 19.92
CA SER A 52 6.11 5.44 19.92
C SER A 52 5.73 4.29 18.97
N ASN A 53 6.58 4.00 17.98
CA ASN A 53 6.38 2.88 17.08
C ASN A 53 6.85 1.57 17.71
N ASP A 54 5.88 0.78 18.19
CA ASP A 54 6.08 -0.52 18.83
C ASP A 54 6.94 -1.49 17.99
N TYR A 55 6.94 -1.34 16.65
CA TYR A 55 7.57 -2.27 15.69
C TYR A 55 8.78 -1.67 14.95
N GLU A 56 9.28 -0.49 15.37
CA GLU A 56 10.37 0.23 14.70
C GLU A 56 11.64 -0.62 14.53
N TYR A 57 11.95 -1.47 15.50
CA TYR A 57 13.21 -2.21 15.58
C TYR A 57 13.22 -3.56 14.88
N ILE A 58 12.11 -3.93 14.20
CA ILE A 58 12.17 -4.99 13.17
C ILE A 58 13.24 -4.62 12.16
N TYR A 59 13.20 -3.37 11.66
CA TYR A 59 14.22 -2.78 10.80
C TYR A 59 14.21 -1.25 10.91
N THR A 60 15.15 -0.71 11.69
CA THR A 60 15.26 0.73 12.00
C THR A 60 16.38 1.43 11.22
N SER A 61 17.38 0.69 10.75
CA SER A 61 18.60 1.26 10.15
C SER A 61 19.19 0.36 9.08
N SER A 62 19.96 0.92 8.14
CA SER A 62 20.82 0.14 7.25
C SER A 62 21.97 -0.58 7.98
N ASN A 63 22.29 -0.16 9.21
CA ASN A 63 23.20 -0.92 10.06
C ASN A 63 22.54 -2.21 10.53
N TYR A 64 22.93 -3.32 9.91
CA TYR A 64 22.43 -4.66 10.20
C TYR A 64 22.37 -5.00 11.70
N LYS A 65 23.38 -4.59 12.48
CA LYS A 65 23.47 -4.89 13.93
C LYS A 65 22.48 -4.10 14.79
N LYS A 66 21.70 -3.18 14.21
CA LYS A 66 20.62 -2.46 14.89
C LYS A 66 19.22 -3.02 14.60
N ASN A 67 19.11 -4.07 13.79
CA ASN A 67 17.82 -4.63 13.39
C ASN A 67 17.63 -6.02 14.00
N ILE A 68 16.42 -6.27 14.51
CA ILE A 68 16.05 -7.57 15.07
C ILE A 68 15.82 -8.59 13.95
N SER A 69 15.31 -8.17 12.80
CA SER A 69 15.24 -8.99 11.59
C SER A 69 16.64 -9.27 11.03
N SER A 70 16.89 -10.52 10.61
CA SER A 70 18.10 -10.89 9.86
C SER A 70 18.02 -10.58 8.37
N ILE A 71 16.87 -10.13 7.86
CA ILE A 71 16.72 -9.79 6.44
C ILE A 71 17.32 -8.42 6.19
N ILE A 72 18.13 -8.33 5.12
CA ILE A 72 18.56 -7.06 4.53
C ILE A 72 17.62 -6.79 3.35
N PRO A 73 16.60 -5.94 3.53
CA PRO A 73 15.64 -5.68 2.48
C PRO A 73 16.20 -4.63 1.49
N VAL A 74 15.76 -4.70 0.23
CA VAL A 74 16.02 -3.62 -0.74
C VAL A 74 15.26 -2.34 -0.36
N SER A 75 14.12 -2.48 0.30
CA SER A 75 13.38 -1.39 0.95
C SER A 75 12.47 -1.93 2.07
N ARG A 76 12.07 -1.07 3.01
CA ARG A 76 11.21 -1.47 4.14
C ARG A 76 9.84 -2.02 3.72
N SER A 77 9.40 -1.80 2.48
CA SER A 77 8.15 -2.36 1.98
C SER A 77 8.15 -3.90 1.93
N PHE A 78 9.34 -4.53 1.90
CA PHE A 78 9.47 -5.99 2.08
C PHE A 78 8.66 -6.52 3.27
N PHE A 79 8.79 -5.88 4.44
CA PHE A 79 8.15 -6.34 5.67
C PHE A 79 6.64 -6.11 5.67
N LYS A 80 6.17 -5.06 4.98
CA LYS A 80 4.74 -4.78 4.84
C LYS A 80 4.04 -5.86 4.04
N LEU A 81 4.59 -6.21 2.86
CA LEU A 81 4.01 -7.28 2.05
C LEU A 81 4.15 -8.63 2.74
N ARG A 82 5.27 -8.88 3.42
CA ARG A 82 5.48 -10.11 4.20
C ARG A 82 4.36 -10.33 5.22
N GLU A 83 4.01 -9.27 5.95
CA GLU A 83 2.91 -9.29 6.91
C GLU A 83 1.57 -9.58 6.24
N ILE A 84 1.23 -8.86 5.16
CA ILE A 84 -0.02 -9.05 4.41
C ILE A 84 -0.14 -10.47 3.84
N ILE A 85 0.94 -11.03 3.28
CA ILE A 85 0.95 -12.39 2.74
C ILE A 85 0.54 -13.42 3.79
N TYR A 86 1.06 -13.29 5.00
CA TYR A 86 0.81 -14.23 6.08
C TYR A 86 -0.55 -14.01 6.73
N ASP A 87 -0.93 -12.77 6.99
CA ASP A 87 -2.21 -12.44 7.62
C ASP A 87 -3.42 -12.85 6.76
N PHE A 88 -3.28 -12.74 5.44
CA PHE A 88 -4.32 -13.08 4.49
C PHE A 88 -4.09 -14.45 3.83
N HIS A 89 -3.02 -15.18 4.14
CA HIS A 89 -2.69 -16.44 3.45
C HIS A 89 -2.73 -16.30 1.91
N ILE A 90 -2.00 -15.31 1.39
CA ILE A 90 -2.02 -14.95 -0.02
C ILE A 90 -1.35 -16.04 -0.87
N ASP A 91 -2.08 -16.54 -1.86
CA ASP A 91 -1.51 -17.41 -2.89
C ASP A 91 -0.74 -16.58 -3.93
N ILE A 92 0.52 -16.95 -4.16
CA ILE A 92 1.43 -16.30 -5.12
C ILE A 92 1.84 -17.24 -6.26
N ASN A 93 1.22 -18.42 -6.37
CA ASN A 93 1.50 -19.38 -7.44
C ASN A 93 1.12 -18.80 -8.81
N GLY A 94 1.94 -19.08 -9.83
CA GLY A 94 1.70 -18.57 -11.18
C GLY A 94 2.34 -17.20 -11.44
N ARG A 95 1.65 -16.35 -12.22
CA ARG A 95 2.16 -15.03 -12.64
C ARG A 95 1.69 -13.96 -11.67
N ASN A 96 2.57 -13.04 -11.32
CA ASN A 96 2.27 -11.91 -10.44
C ASN A 96 2.73 -10.60 -11.09
N ALA A 97 2.17 -9.47 -10.68
CA ALA A 97 2.57 -8.15 -11.15
C ALA A 97 2.78 -7.17 -10.00
N CYS A 98 3.77 -6.29 -10.14
CA CYS A 98 4.21 -5.30 -9.15
C CYS A 98 4.27 -3.92 -9.81
N ILE A 99 3.38 -3.01 -9.41
CA ILE A 99 3.14 -1.72 -10.08
C ILE A 99 3.67 -0.57 -9.21
N ALA A 100 4.56 0.24 -9.79
CA ALA A 100 5.19 1.40 -9.13
C ALA A 100 5.98 1.07 -7.84
N GLU A 101 6.66 -0.08 -7.80
CA GLU A 101 7.24 -0.63 -6.56
C GLU A 101 8.77 -0.59 -6.49
N ALA A 102 9.44 0.22 -7.31
CA ALA A 102 10.88 0.41 -7.14
C ALA A 102 11.20 0.90 -5.71
N PRO A 103 12.26 0.39 -5.06
CA PRO A 103 13.35 -0.41 -5.63
C PRO A 103 13.09 -1.94 -5.69
N GLY A 104 11.90 -2.41 -5.32
CA GLY A 104 11.48 -3.81 -5.44
C GLY A 104 11.35 -4.58 -4.12
N GLY A 105 11.01 -3.90 -3.01
CA GLY A 105 10.86 -4.56 -1.70
C GLY A 105 9.76 -5.62 -1.69
N PHE A 106 8.65 -5.36 -2.36
CA PHE A 106 7.56 -6.33 -2.54
C PHE A 106 8.01 -7.52 -3.40
N ILE A 107 8.68 -7.28 -4.54
CA ILE A 107 9.27 -8.33 -5.38
C ILE A 107 10.22 -9.23 -4.57
N GLN A 108 11.11 -8.63 -3.76
CA GLN A 108 11.99 -9.39 -2.87
C GLN A 108 11.21 -10.27 -1.89
N SER A 109 10.12 -9.76 -1.34
CA SER A 109 9.26 -10.50 -0.39
C SER A 109 8.56 -11.69 -1.05
N LEU A 110 8.06 -11.52 -2.27
CA LEU A 110 7.46 -12.60 -3.07
C LEU A 110 8.47 -13.68 -3.42
N LEU A 111 9.65 -13.31 -3.91
CA LEU A 111 10.72 -14.26 -4.25
C LEU A 111 11.16 -15.06 -3.01
N LYS A 112 11.31 -14.38 -1.87
CA LYS A 112 11.70 -15.04 -0.62
C LYS A 112 10.60 -15.97 -0.11
N HIS A 113 9.35 -15.54 -0.15
CA HIS A 113 8.21 -16.38 0.24
C HIS A 113 8.09 -17.62 -0.66
N ASN A 114 8.33 -17.47 -1.97
CA ASN A 114 8.36 -18.58 -2.91
C ASN A 114 9.45 -19.61 -2.58
N GLU A 115 10.67 -19.16 -2.32
CA GLU A 115 11.81 -20.01 -1.94
C GLU A 115 11.53 -20.79 -0.65
N GLU A 116 11.07 -20.11 0.40
CA GLU A 116 10.86 -20.70 1.72
C GLU A 116 9.72 -21.73 1.76
N ASN A 117 8.73 -21.59 0.88
CA ASN A 117 7.52 -22.43 0.88
C ASN A 117 7.45 -23.36 -0.36
N ASN A 118 8.52 -23.41 -1.17
CA ASN A 118 8.59 -24.22 -2.40
C ASN A 118 7.38 -24.03 -3.32
N LEU A 119 6.99 -22.77 -3.53
CA LEU A 119 5.83 -22.43 -4.36
C LEU A 119 6.19 -22.46 -5.86
N SER A 120 5.15 -22.45 -6.69
CA SER A 120 5.22 -22.44 -8.15
C SER A 120 5.06 -21.03 -8.75
N LEU A 121 5.76 -20.04 -8.17
CA LEU A 121 5.84 -18.72 -8.79
C LEU A 121 6.56 -18.84 -10.14
N LYS A 122 5.88 -18.42 -11.20
CA LYS A 122 6.37 -18.39 -12.59
C LYS A 122 7.13 -17.08 -12.85
N ASN A 123 6.40 -15.97 -12.95
CA ASN A 123 6.95 -14.66 -13.31
C ASN A 123 6.43 -13.57 -12.37
N ILE A 124 7.24 -12.53 -12.17
CA ILE A 124 6.86 -11.26 -11.54
C ILE A 124 7.08 -10.15 -12.56
N TYR A 125 6.01 -9.56 -13.07
CA TYR A 125 6.06 -8.43 -13.99
C TYR A 125 6.18 -7.13 -13.21
N GLY A 126 7.19 -6.32 -13.48
CA GLY A 126 7.42 -5.04 -12.79
C GLY A 126 7.34 -3.84 -13.73
N ILE A 127 6.69 -2.76 -13.29
CA ILE A 127 6.75 -1.44 -13.94
C ILE A 127 6.94 -0.36 -12.87
N THR A 128 7.77 0.64 -13.16
CA THR A 128 8.00 1.79 -12.27
C THR A 128 8.39 3.00 -13.10
N LEU A 129 8.19 4.21 -12.55
CA LEU A 129 8.70 5.43 -13.16
C LEU A 129 10.24 5.40 -13.20
N ILE A 130 10.79 5.67 -14.38
CA ILE A 130 12.22 5.87 -14.60
C ILE A 130 12.46 7.36 -14.74
N SER A 131 13.36 7.91 -13.93
CA SER A 131 13.68 9.33 -13.91
C SER A 131 15.12 9.54 -13.47
N ASP A 132 15.83 10.50 -14.06
CA ASP A 132 17.18 10.90 -13.61
C ASP A 132 17.18 11.64 -12.26
N ASN A 133 15.98 11.93 -11.71
CA ASN A 133 15.87 12.51 -10.37
C ASN A 133 16.32 11.50 -9.31
N LYS A 134 17.33 11.87 -8.51
CA LYS A 134 17.92 11.04 -7.45
C LYS A 134 16.94 10.69 -6.32
N ASP A 135 15.88 11.47 -6.16
CA ASP A 135 14.84 11.21 -5.14
C ASP A 135 13.87 10.10 -5.57
N ILE A 136 13.88 9.73 -6.86
CA ILE A 136 13.05 8.65 -7.39
C ILE A 136 13.86 7.34 -7.38
N PRO A 137 13.40 6.29 -6.68
CA PRO A 137 14.13 5.04 -6.58
C PRO A 137 14.12 4.28 -7.91
N PHE A 138 15.26 3.65 -8.23
CA PHE A 138 15.39 2.70 -9.33
C PHE A 138 15.28 1.26 -8.84
N TRP A 139 14.97 0.33 -9.75
CA TRP A 139 15.02 -1.10 -9.46
C TRP A 139 16.38 -1.52 -8.91
N ASN A 140 16.37 -2.24 -7.81
CA ASN A 140 17.60 -2.76 -7.25
C ASN A 140 18.24 -3.80 -8.19
N PRO A 141 19.57 -3.79 -8.42
CA PRO A 141 20.24 -4.74 -9.30
C PRO A 141 19.98 -6.22 -8.97
N SER A 142 19.75 -6.56 -7.69
CA SER A 142 19.42 -7.94 -7.29
C SER A 142 18.04 -8.40 -7.77
N ILE A 143 17.11 -7.45 -7.96
CA ILE A 143 15.75 -7.71 -8.44
C ILE A 143 15.77 -7.97 -9.95
N ILE A 144 16.43 -7.10 -10.71
CA ILE A 144 16.48 -7.21 -12.18
C ILE A 144 17.30 -8.42 -12.67
N LYS A 145 18.20 -8.95 -11.84
CA LYS A 145 19.03 -10.12 -12.18
C LYS A 145 18.32 -11.45 -11.94
N ASN A 146 17.18 -11.44 -11.25
CA ASN A 146 16.42 -12.65 -11.00
C ASN A 146 15.65 -13.07 -12.27
N ASP A 147 15.77 -14.33 -12.65
CA ASP A 147 15.20 -14.92 -13.86
C ASP A 147 13.67 -14.92 -13.89
N LYS A 148 13.01 -14.92 -12.72
CA LYS A 148 11.56 -14.81 -12.61
C LYS A 148 11.05 -13.37 -12.76
N VAL A 149 11.91 -12.37 -12.74
CA VAL A 149 11.50 -10.96 -12.76
C VAL A 149 11.59 -10.40 -14.18
N ILE A 150 10.48 -9.85 -14.67
CA ILE A 150 10.37 -9.25 -16.00
C ILE A 150 10.01 -7.78 -15.84
N ILE A 151 10.98 -6.89 -16.04
CA ILE A 151 10.75 -5.44 -15.98
C ILE A 151 10.26 -4.94 -17.34
N CYS A 152 9.15 -4.22 -17.34
CA CYS A 152 8.57 -3.58 -18.50
C CYS A 152 8.46 -2.07 -18.27
N ASN A 153 9.19 -1.30 -19.08
CA ASN A 153 9.29 0.16 -18.93
C ASN A 153 8.19 0.92 -19.71
N GLY A 154 7.12 0.23 -20.11
CA GLY A 154 6.05 0.81 -20.93
C GLY A 154 6.44 0.97 -22.40
N TYR A 155 5.62 1.71 -23.15
CA TYR A 155 5.80 1.93 -24.59
C TYR A 155 6.97 2.87 -24.90
N ASP A 156 7.15 3.90 -24.07
CA ASP A 156 8.17 4.94 -24.28
C ASP A 156 9.39 4.78 -23.36
N ASN A 157 9.52 3.62 -22.69
CA ASN A 157 10.59 3.30 -21.75
C ASN A 157 10.68 4.20 -20.50
N THR A 158 9.70 5.07 -20.23
CA THR A 158 9.71 5.90 -19.02
C THR A 158 9.06 5.23 -17.81
N GLY A 159 8.28 4.16 -18.04
CA GLY A 159 7.44 3.51 -17.04
C GLY A 159 6.43 4.45 -16.36
N ASN A 160 6.19 5.64 -16.94
CA ASN A 160 5.26 6.62 -16.40
C ASN A 160 3.82 6.12 -16.61
N LEU A 161 3.16 5.79 -15.50
CA LEU A 161 1.80 5.27 -15.48
C LEU A 161 0.73 6.32 -15.83
N TYR A 162 1.08 7.62 -15.86
CA TYR A 162 0.16 8.67 -16.31
C TYR A 162 0.02 8.73 -17.83
N LYS A 163 0.77 7.89 -18.56
CA LYS A 163 0.67 7.75 -20.01
C LYS A 163 -0.08 6.47 -20.35
N LEU A 164 -1.26 6.61 -20.96
CA LEU A 164 -2.11 5.47 -21.35
C LEU A 164 -1.37 4.43 -22.21
N LYS A 165 -0.46 4.87 -23.11
CA LYS A 165 0.34 3.95 -23.93
C LYS A 165 1.25 3.05 -23.08
N ASN A 166 1.79 3.55 -21.97
CA ASN A 166 2.61 2.74 -21.06
C ASN A 166 1.76 1.75 -20.28
N VAL A 167 0.61 2.19 -19.77
CA VAL A 167 -0.38 1.33 -19.12
C VAL A 167 -0.80 0.18 -20.04
N ILE A 168 -1.20 0.48 -21.28
CA ILE A 168 -1.61 -0.53 -22.26
C ILE A 168 -0.44 -1.47 -22.62
N SER A 169 0.78 -0.94 -22.78
CA SER A 169 1.97 -1.75 -23.05
C SER A 169 2.25 -2.75 -21.93
N PHE A 170 2.13 -2.32 -20.67
CA PHE A 170 2.29 -3.18 -19.51
C PHE A 170 1.21 -4.27 -19.44
N ILE A 171 -0.06 -3.90 -19.64
CA ILE A 171 -1.19 -4.85 -19.70
C ILE A 171 -0.95 -5.93 -20.77
N LYS A 172 -0.48 -5.53 -21.97
CA LYS A 172 -0.14 -6.48 -23.05
C LYS A 172 1.00 -7.42 -22.66
N THR A 173 2.00 -6.92 -21.95
CA THR A 173 3.17 -7.70 -21.52
C THR A 173 2.82 -8.75 -20.47
N CYS A 174 2.01 -8.38 -19.47
CA CYS A 174 1.51 -9.33 -18.48
C CYS A 174 0.60 -10.39 -19.13
N GLY A 175 -0.23 -9.94 -20.08
CA GLY A 175 -1.33 -10.72 -20.65
C GLY A 175 -2.61 -10.52 -19.84
N LYS A 176 -3.74 -10.42 -20.54
CA LYS A 176 -5.06 -10.24 -19.90
C LYS A 176 -5.44 -11.46 -19.06
N GLU A 177 -6.00 -11.19 -17.89
CA GLU A 177 -6.56 -12.23 -17.01
C GLU A 177 -5.58 -13.37 -16.67
N THR A 178 -4.31 -13.04 -16.46
CA THR A 178 -3.25 -14.04 -16.23
C THR A 178 -2.61 -14.01 -14.84
N CYS A 179 -2.71 -12.88 -14.11
CA CYS A 179 -1.98 -12.67 -12.87
C CYS A 179 -2.79 -13.16 -11.65
N GLN A 180 -2.18 -14.00 -10.82
CA GLN A 180 -2.71 -14.48 -9.53
C GLN A 180 -2.68 -13.36 -8.49
N LEU A 181 -1.55 -12.68 -8.35
CA LEU A 181 -1.39 -11.55 -7.45
C LEU A 181 -0.98 -10.31 -8.24
N VAL A 182 -1.69 -9.20 -8.01
CA VAL A 182 -1.25 -7.87 -8.44
C VAL A 182 -0.99 -7.05 -7.18
N THR A 183 0.16 -6.41 -7.10
CA THR A 183 0.49 -5.48 -6.03
C THR A 183 0.79 -4.09 -6.58
N ALA A 184 0.44 -3.07 -5.80
CA ALA A 184 0.77 -1.69 -6.07
C ALA A 184 1.14 -0.96 -4.77
N ASP A 185 2.38 -0.51 -4.66
CA ASP A 185 2.96 0.20 -3.51
C ASP A 185 3.48 1.60 -3.88
N GLY A 186 2.90 2.19 -4.92
CA GLY A 186 3.25 3.51 -5.41
C GLY A 186 3.09 4.61 -4.35
N GLY A 187 4.00 5.58 -4.37
CA GLY A 187 3.91 6.76 -3.52
C GLY A 187 4.98 7.80 -3.85
N PHE A 188 4.64 9.07 -3.64
CA PHE A 188 5.53 10.21 -3.85
C PHE A 188 6.14 10.70 -2.53
N ASP A 189 7.14 11.58 -2.60
CA ASP A 189 7.62 12.26 -1.40
C ASP A 189 6.69 13.43 -1.06
N TYR A 190 5.71 13.17 -0.19
CA TYR A 190 4.69 14.14 0.22
C TYR A 190 5.19 15.02 1.37
N THR A 191 6.34 15.67 1.19
CA THR A 191 7.01 16.44 2.26
C THR A 191 6.18 17.58 2.86
N SER A 192 5.04 17.95 2.25
CA SER A 192 4.23 19.08 2.72
C SER A 192 2.77 18.81 3.12
N ASP A 193 2.00 17.84 2.57
CA ASP A 193 0.54 18.04 2.59
C ASP A 193 -0.38 16.86 2.88
N PHE A 194 -1.49 17.24 3.51
CA PHE A 194 -2.75 16.51 3.65
C PHE A 194 -3.39 16.10 2.31
N GLU A 195 -2.82 16.53 1.18
CA GLU A 195 -3.30 16.22 -0.17
C GLU A 195 -2.77 14.90 -0.74
N GLN A 196 -2.23 14.00 0.10
CA GLN A 196 -1.74 12.68 -0.33
C GLN A 196 -2.80 11.90 -1.11
N GLU A 197 -4.06 12.02 -0.71
CA GLU A 197 -5.19 11.37 -1.37
C GLU A 197 -5.36 11.86 -2.83
N LEU A 198 -5.54 13.17 -3.02
CA LEU A 198 -5.76 13.75 -4.35
C LEU A 198 -4.52 13.64 -5.26
N SER A 199 -3.33 13.87 -4.71
CA SER A 199 -2.08 13.77 -5.46
C SER A 199 -1.78 12.33 -5.91
N SER A 200 -2.27 11.33 -5.18
CA SER A 200 -2.13 9.91 -5.55
C SER A 200 -3.25 9.40 -6.45
N TYR A 201 -4.32 10.18 -6.67
CA TYR A 201 -5.49 9.74 -7.45
C TYR A 201 -5.12 9.18 -8.82
N LYS A 202 -4.30 9.91 -9.59
CA LYS A 202 -3.91 9.49 -10.95
C LYS A 202 -3.10 8.18 -10.94
N LEU A 203 -2.30 7.97 -9.90
CA LEU A 203 -1.52 6.75 -9.73
C LEU A 203 -2.44 5.58 -9.38
N PHE A 204 -3.29 5.78 -8.37
CA PHE A 204 -4.27 4.78 -7.94
C PHE A 204 -5.21 4.37 -9.08
N TYR A 205 -5.66 5.34 -9.88
CA TYR A 205 -6.43 5.09 -11.10
C TYR A 205 -5.70 4.14 -12.06
N SER A 206 -4.43 4.43 -12.34
CA SER A 206 -3.63 3.66 -13.30
C SER A 206 -3.35 2.25 -12.77
N GLU A 207 -3.09 2.12 -11.46
CA GLU A 207 -2.91 0.85 -10.76
C GLU A 207 -4.17 -0.03 -10.85
N ILE A 208 -5.36 0.55 -10.60
CA ILE A 208 -6.64 -0.15 -10.76
C ILE A 208 -6.85 -0.55 -12.22
N MET A 209 -6.63 0.36 -13.18
CA MET A 209 -6.82 0.09 -14.60
C MET A 209 -6.00 -1.11 -15.06
N ILE A 210 -4.75 -1.19 -14.61
CA ILE A 210 -3.87 -2.32 -14.87
C ILE A 210 -4.43 -3.57 -14.19
N ALA A 211 -4.70 -3.51 -12.89
CA ALA A 211 -5.12 -4.66 -12.09
C ALA A 211 -6.36 -5.35 -12.70
N ILE A 212 -7.45 -4.63 -12.93
CA ILE A 212 -8.70 -5.21 -13.47
C ILE A 212 -8.56 -5.81 -14.88
N ASN A 213 -7.50 -5.46 -15.61
CA ASN A 213 -7.25 -5.97 -16.96
C ASN A 213 -6.32 -7.19 -16.97
N ILE A 214 -5.41 -7.32 -15.99
CA ILE A 214 -4.41 -8.41 -15.95
C ILE A 214 -4.73 -9.48 -14.91
N GLN A 215 -5.56 -9.18 -13.93
CA GLN A 215 -5.91 -10.09 -12.84
C GLN A 215 -6.73 -11.27 -13.37
N LYS A 216 -6.30 -12.50 -13.08
CA LYS A 216 -7.10 -13.70 -13.38
C LYS A 216 -8.30 -13.81 -12.44
N GLU A 217 -9.34 -14.52 -12.86
CA GLU A 217 -10.47 -14.84 -11.99
C GLU A 217 -10.03 -15.56 -10.70
N GLY A 218 -10.61 -15.18 -9.57
CA GLY A 218 -10.19 -15.61 -8.24
C GLY A 218 -8.90 -14.96 -7.73
N GLY A 219 -8.25 -14.12 -8.54
CA GLY A 219 -7.01 -13.43 -8.19
C GLY A 219 -7.17 -12.38 -7.08
N ILE A 220 -6.02 -11.87 -6.62
CA ILE A 220 -5.93 -10.95 -5.50
C ILE A 220 -5.18 -9.67 -5.91
N LEU A 221 -5.72 -8.52 -5.53
CA LEU A 221 -5.06 -7.23 -5.60
C LEU A 221 -4.68 -6.74 -4.20
N ILE A 222 -3.46 -6.26 -4.03
CA ILE A 222 -3.00 -5.53 -2.85
C ILE A 222 -2.57 -4.13 -3.31
N CYS A 223 -3.26 -3.08 -2.86
CA CYS A 223 -2.99 -1.72 -3.31
C CYS A 223 -2.83 -0.77 -2.13
N LYS A 224 -1.80 0.07 -2.15
CA LYS A 224 -1.59 1.13 -1.19
C LYS A 224 -2.59 2.27 -1.40
N LEU A 225 -3.06 2.84 -0.30
CA LEU A 225 -3.95 4.00 -0.24
C LEU A 225 -3.54 4.93 0.90
N PHE A 226 -4.04 6.17 0.85
CA PHE A 226 -3.92 7.16 1.90
C PHE A 226 -5.29 7.44 2.52
N ASP A 227 -5.67 8.70 2.72
CA ASP A 227 -6.98 9.08 3.22
C ASP A 227 -8.11 8.73 2.21
N LEU A 228 -9.37 8.75 2.68
CA LEU A 228 -10.57 8.35 1.91
C LEU A 228 -11.70 9.36 2.11
N PHE A 229 -11.44 10.64 1.81
CA PHE A 229 -12.41 11.72 2.02
C PHE A 229 -13.07 12.22 0.74
N TYR A 230 -12.40 12.06 -0.41
CA TYR A 230 -12.86 12.61 -1.67
C TYR A 230 -13.69 11.60 -2.46
N ARG A 231 -14.78 12.08 -3.07
CA ARG A 231 -15.66 11.26 -3.90
C ARG A 231 -14.90 10.53 -4.99
N SER A 232 -13.94 11.19 -5.64
CA SER A 232 -13.15 10.58 -6.71
C SER A 232 -12.42 9.32 -6.26
N THR A 233 -11.81 9.33 -5.07
CA THR A 233 -11.14 8.17 -4.48
C THR A 233 -12.14 7.05 -4.18
N LEU A 234 -13.30 7.39 -3.60
CA LEU A 234 -14.33 6.41 -3.27
C LEU A 234 -14.95 5.76 -4.50
N GLN A 235 -15.04 6.47 -5.63
CA GLN A 235 -15.47 5.88 -6.91
C GLN A 235 -14.51 4.81 -7.40
N LEU A 236 -13.20 5.07 -7.33
CA LEU A 236 -12.19 4.06 -7.66
C LEU A 236 -12.28 2.84 -6.74
N LEU A 237 -12.49 3.06 -5.45
CA LEU A 237 -12.71 1.98 -4.48
C LEU A 237 -14.02 1.22 -4.75
N PHE A 238 -15.08 1.91 -5.18
CA PHE A 238 -16.35 1.29 -5.54
C PHE A 238 -16.21 0.37 -6.76
N LEU A 239 -15.44 0.78 -7.78
CA LEU A 239 -15.12 -0.11 -8.91
C LEU A 239 -14.40 -1.39 -8.45
N LEU A 240 -13.48 -1.28 -7.48
CA LEU A 240 -12.85 -2.45 -6.87
C LEU A 240 -13.87 -3.30 -6.10
N TYR A 241 -14.75 -2.69 -5.32
CA TYR A 241 -15.81 -3.40 -4.59
C TYR A 241 -16.72 -4.21 -5.54
N LEU A 242 -17.07 -3.64 -6.69
CA LEU A 242 -17.83 -4.36 -7.72
C LEU A 242 -17.03 -5.50 -8.34
N SER A 243 -15.72 -5.31 -8.54
CA SER A 243 -14.84 -6.23 -9.27
C SER A 243 -14.31 -7.42 -8.45
N TYR A 244 -14.41 -7.38 -7.13
CA TYR A 244 -13.88 -8.43 -6.24
C TYR A 244 -14.96 -8.94 -5.27
N GLU A 245 -14.81 -10.18 -4.81
CA GLU A 245 -15.72 -10.80 -3.83
C GLU A 245 -15.61 -10.16 -2.45
N THR A 246 -14.39 -9.87 -2.00
CA THR A 246 -14.15 -9.29 -0.68
C THR A 246 -13.14 -8.15 -0.76
N ILE A 247 -13.40 -7.08 0.00
CA ILE A 247 -12.49 -5.94 0.16
C ILE A 247 -12.16 -5.83 1.65
N SER A 248 -10.87 -5.89 1.96
CA SER A 248 -10.37 -5.67 3.32
C SER A 248 -9.35 -4.54 3.35
N PHE A 249 -9.49 -3.65 4.31
CA PHE A 249 -8.44 -2.69 4.65
C PHE A 249 -7.48 -3.29 5.66
N THR A 250 -6.20 -3.02 5.49
CA THR A 250 -5.18 -3.40 6.46
C THR A 250 -4.12 -2.31 6.61
N LYS A 251 -3.66 -2.13 7.85
CA LYS A 251 -2.51 -1.29 8.16
C LYS A 251 -1.45 -2.16 8.81
N PRO A 252 -0.44 -2.63 8.03
CA PRO A 252 0.63 -3.46 8.58
C PRO A 252 1.30 -2.77 9.77
N LEU A 253 1.69 -3.55 10.78
CA LEU A 253 2.36 -3.11 12.00
C LEU A 253 3.69 -2.42 11.68
N THR A 254 4.33 -2.83 10.59
CA THR A 254 5.55 -2.25 10.01
C THR A 254 5.33 -0.92 9.27
N SER A 255 4.07 -0.54 9.00
CA SER A 255 3.71 0.81 8.55
C SER A 255 3.54 1.74 9.75
N ARG A 256 3.88 3.02 9.59
CA ARG A 256 3.83 3.98 10.70
C ARG A 256 2.38 4.22 11.12
N GLN A 257 2.07 3.96 12.39
CA GLN A 257 0.69 4.01 12.87
C GLN A 257 0.09 5.43 12.91
N SER A 258 0.92 6.47 12.88
CA SER A 258 0.49 7.87 12.86
C SER A 258 0.21 8.43 11.45
N ASN A 259 0.56 7.71 10.37
CA ASN A 259 0.33 8.19 8.99
C ASN A 259 -0.95 7.59 8.38
N SER A 260 -1.36 8.15 7.26
CA SER A 260 -2.56 7.70 6.53
C SER A 260 -2.32 6.52 5.59
N GLU A 261 -1.07 6.08 5.42
CA GLU A 261 -0.75 4.92 4.58
C GLU A 261 -1.46 3.67 5.11
N LYS A 262 -2.22 3.02 4.24
CA LYS A 262 -2.85 1.73 4.47
C LYS A 262 -2.91 0.95 3.16
N TYR A 263 -3.34 -0.30 3.21
CA TYR A 263 -3.50 -1.14 2.04
C TYR A 263 -4.93 -1.65 1.97
N ILE A 264 -5.43 -1.81 0.75
CA ILE A 264 -6.59 -2.64 0.46
C ILE A 264 -6.12 -3.99 -0.06
N VAL A 265 -6.80 -5.04 0.38
CA VAL A 265 -6.66 -6.41 -0.09
C VAL A 265 -8.00 -6.80 -0.71
N CYS A 266 -8.04 -6.87 -2.04
CA CYS A 266 -9.21 -7.25 -2.80
C CYS A 266 -9.05 -8.72 -3.22
N ARG A 267 -9.92 -9.62 -2.76
CA ARG A 267 -9.82 -11.06 -3.06
C ARG A 267 -10.98 -11.53 -3.89
N GLY A 268 -10.73 -12.55 -4.71
CA GLY A 268 -11.75 -13.16 -5.54
C GLY A 268 -12.14 -12.22 -6.66
N PHE A 269 -11.19 -11.87 -7.54
CA PHE A 269 -11.53 -11.11 -8.75
C PHE A 269 -12.62 -11.84 -9.53
N LYS A 270 -13.74 -11.18 -9.81
CA LYS A 270 -14.93 -11.78 -10.42
C LYS A 270 -14.80 -12.00 -11.94
N GLY A 271 -13.65 -11.66 -12.52
CA GLY A 271 -13.39 -11.73 -13.95
C GLY A 271 -13.48 -10.38 -14.66
N PHE A 272 -12.99 -10.32 -15.89
CA PHE A 272 -12.97 -9.08 -16.66
C PHE A 272 -14.37 -8.53 -16.91
N ASN A 273 -14.60 -7.28 -16.50
CA ASN A 273 -15.82 -6.55 -16.79
C ASN A 273 -15.55 -5.48 -17.87
N LYS A 274 -16.17 -5.65 -19.04
CA LYS A 274 -15.99 -4.76 -20.19
C LYS A 274 -16.46 -3.33 -19.89
N ASP A 275 -17.55 -3.15 -19.15
CA ASP A 275 -18.11 -1.83 -18.86
C ASP A 275 -17.22 -1.06 -17.90
N ILE A 276 -16.72 -1.71 -16.84
CA ILE A 276 -15.73 -1.14 -15.91
C ILE A 276 -14.44 -0.79 -16.67
N SER A 277 -13.94 -1.68 -17.53
CA SER A 277 -12.74 -1.39 -18.31
C SER A 277 -12.94 -0.25 -19.30
N ASN A 278 -14.12 -0.14 -19.93
CA ASN A 278 -14.43 0.92 -20.88
C ASN A 278 -14.51 2.28 -20.18
N ILE A 279 -15.17 2.36 -19.02
CA ILE A 279 -15.26 3.62 -18.28
C ILE A 279 -13.90 4.06 -17.74
N MET A 280 -13.08 3.12 -17.27
CA MET A 280 -11.69 3.38 -16.89
C MET A 280 -10.84 3.84 -18.09
N CYS A 281 -11.14 3.37 -19.30
CA CYS A 281 -10.43 3.84 -20.49
C CYS A 281 -10.89 5.25 -20.92
N SER A 282 -12.19 5.52 -20.91
CA SER A 282 -12.76 6.80 -21.36
C SER A 282 -12.47 7.96 -20.40
N ASN A 283 -12.26 7.66 -19.11
CA ASN A 283 -11.92 8.65 -18.09
C ASN A 283 -10.41 8.73 -17.79
N PHE A 284 -9.57 8.04 -18.57
CA PHE A 284 -8.14 8.03 -18.31
C PHE A 284 -7.55 9.45 -18.38
N GLY A 285 -6.86 9.86 -17.31
CA GLY A 285 -6.27 11.19 -17.19
C GLY A 285 -7.22 12.29 -16.68
N LYS A 286 -8.51 12.00 -16.53
CA LYS A 286 -9.45 12.88 -15.82
C LYS A 286 -9.19 12.84 -14.31
N SER A 287 -9.78 13.77 -13.57
CA SER A 287 -9.70 13.85 -12.10
C SER A 287 -10.71 12.98 -11.36
N MET A 288 -11.62 12.32 -12.10
CA MET A 288 -12.76 11.60 -11.55
C MET A 288 -13.34 10.61 -12.57
N VAL A 289 -14.12 9.63 -12.09
CA VAL A 289 -14.89 8.70 -12.93
C VAL A 289 -16.37 9.06 -12.81
N ASP A 290 -17.13 9.05 -13.90
CA ASP A 290 -18.53 9.48 -13.91
C ASP A 290 -19.50 8.38 -13.41
N ILE A 291 -19.31 7.90 -12.17
CA ILE A 291 -20.12 6.86 -11.53
C ILE A 291 -20.85 7.34 -10.27
N GLU A 292 -22.05 6.82 -10.04
CA GLU A 292 -22.80 7.09 -8.82
C GLU A 292 -22.24 6.26 -7.65
N LEU A 293 -22.15 6.87 -6.46
CA LEU A 293 -21.84 6.17 -5.23
C LEU A 293 -23.12 5.94 -4.43
N PRO A 294 -23.49 4.68 -4.15
CA PRO A 294 -24.59 4.37 -3.23
C PRO A 294 -24.31 4.95 -1.84
N GLU A 295 -25.32 5.54 -1.19
CA GLU A 295 -25.19 6.09 0.17
C GLU A 295 -24.75 5.02 1.18
N GLU A 296 -25.27 3.80 1.04
CA GLU A 296 -24.87 2.66 1.86
C GLU A 296 -23.36 2.37 1.73
N PHE A 297 -22.81 2.41 0.51
CA PHE A 297 -21.37 2.23 0.30
C PHE A 297 -20.56 3.35 0.95
N ILE A 298 -21.00 4.60 0.84
CA ILE A 298 -20.36 5.74 1.51
C ILE A 298 -20.35 5.52 3.03
N GLU A 299 -21.47 5.06 3.61
CA GLU A 299 -21.56 4.81 5.05
C GLU A 299 -20.66 3.65 5.51
N MET A 300 -20.55 2.58 4.71
CA MET A 300 -19.59 1.48 4.95
C MET A 300 -18.16 2.01 5.05
N ILE A 301 -17.75 2.90 4.14
CA ILE A 301 -16.42 3.52 4.16
C ILE A 301 -16.28 4.46 5.35
N ASN A 302 -17.29 5.26 5.67
CA ASN A 302 -17.27 6.16 6.83
C ASN A 302 -17.07 5.40 8.15
N ASN A 303 -17.71 4.24 8.32
CA ASN A 303 -17.57 3.43 9.53
C ASN A 303 -16.12 2.93 9.70
N TYR A 304 -15.53 2.38 8.64
CA TYR A 304 -14.11 2.06 8.64
C TYR A 304 -13.24 3.29 8.92
N HIS A 305 -13.53 4.41 8.26
CA HIS A 305 -12.71 5.61 8.32
C HIS A 305 -12.67 6.22 9.73
N LYS A 306 -13.80 6.23 10.44
CA LYS A 306 -13.92 6.65 11.85
C LYS A 306 -12.98 5.81 12.74
N GLU A 307 -13.00 4.49 12.61
CA GLU A 307 -12.13 3.61 13.39
C GLU A 307 -10.65 3.80 13.08
N PHE A 308 -10.31 3.94 11.80
CA PHE A 308 -8.95 4.18 11.35
C PHE A 308 -8.39 5.50 11.91
N ILE A 309 -9.16 6.59 11.81
CA ILE A 309 -8.75 7.91 12.30
C ILE A 309 -8.62 7.94 13.81
N ASN A 310 -9.55 7.33 14.55
CA ASN A 310 -9.43 7.23 16.00
C ASN A 310 -8.11 6.58 16.44
N GLN A 311 -7.66 5.55 15.73
CA GLN A 311 -6.37 4.92 16.01
C GLN A 311 -5.18 5.81 15.64
N GLN A 312 -5.28 6.51 14.52
CA GLN A 312 -4.26 7.46 14.08
C GLN A 312 -4.10 8.60 15.10
N ILE A 313 -5.20 9.19 15.57
CA ILE A 313 -5.23 10.23 16.61
C ILE A 313 -4.58 9.70 17.89
N ASN A 314 -5.01 8.53 18.38
CA ASN A 314 -4.43 7.91 19.57
C ASN A 314 -2.90 7.72 19.45
N LYS A 315 -2.39 7.40 18.26
CA LYS A 315 -0.95 7.23 18.03
C LYS A 315 -0.22 8.57 17.94
N ILE A 316 -0.85 9.60 17.39
CA ILE A 316 -0.32 10.97 17.41
C ILE A 316 -0.22 11.47 18.86
N ASP A 317 -1.30 11.38 19.63
CA ASP A 317 -1.34 11.82 21.04
C ASP A 317 -0.30 11.10 21.91
N ASN A 318 -0.14 9.79 21.74
CA ASN A 318 0.90 9.03 22.42
C ASN A 318 2.31 9.51 22.07
N THR A 319 2.54 9.89 20.81
CA THR A 319 3.84 10.42 20.37
C THR A 319 4.09 11.81 20.96
N LEU A 320 3.08 12.69 20.94
CA LEU A 320 3.15 14.02 21.56
C LEU A 320 3.43 13.93 23.07
N LYS A 321 2.83 12.96 23.77
CA LYS A 321 3.09 12.68 25.18
C LYS A 321 4.53 12.23 25.45
N ILE A 322 5.16 11.48 24.54
CA ILE A 322 6.57 11.10 24.68
C ILE A 322 7.47 12.34 24.56
N ILE A 323 7.15 13.24 23.63
CA ILE A 323 7.88 14.50 23.42
C ILE A 323 7.80 15.38 24.68
N SER A 324 6.60 15.54 25.25
CA SER A 324 6.42 16.40 26.44
C SER A 324 7.19 15.91 27.67
N ILE A 325 7.40 14.59 27.80
CA ILE A 325 8.17 13.98 28.91
C ILE A 325 9.69 13.96 28.61
N ARG A 326 10.14 14.46 27.45
CA ARG A 326 11.55 14.51 27.01
C ARG A 326 12.29 13.16 27.12
N LYS A 327 11.60 12.04 26.86
CA LYS A 327 12.26 10.73 26.74
C LYS A 327 13.01 10.65 25.40
N ASN A 328 14.15 11.33 25.28
CA ASN A 328 15.02 11.25 24.11
C ASN A 328 16.12 10.22 24.33
N ASN A 329 15.75 8.94 24.33
CA ASN A 329 16.71 7.85 24.37
C ASN A 329 16.65 7.09 23.04
N ASP A 330 17.75 7.02 22.30
CA ASP A 330 17.81 6.34 20.98
C ASP A 330 17.90 4.80 21.09
N LYS A 331 17.55 4.24 22.25
CA LYS A 331 17.56 2.81 22.52
C LYS A 331 16.13 2.26 22.50
N PRO A 332 15.94 1.02 22.01
CA PRO A 332 14.64 0.37 22.08
C PRO A 332 14.23 0.11 23.53
N THR A 333 12.93 0.15 23.79
CA THR A 333 12.36 -0.39 25.03
C THR A 333 12.34 -1.92 25.01
N TYR A 334 12.30 -2.58 26.17
CA TYR A 334 12.12 -4.04 26.25
C TYR A 334 10.87 -4.51 25.49
N LYS A 335 9.76 -3.76 25.61
CA LYS A 335 8.53 -4.01 24.87
C LYS A 335 8.75 -4.02 23.35
N GLN A 336 9.49 -3.04 22.81
CA GLN A 336 9.77 -3.00 21.36
C GLN A 336 10.64 -4.17 20.90
N ILE A 337 11.61 -4.59 21.74
CA ILE A 337 12.43 -5.77 21.44
C ILE A 337 11.57 -7.03 21.39
N ASP A 338 10.72 -7.24 22.40
CA ASP A 338 9.87 -8.42 22.48
C ASP A 338 8.84 -8.47 21.36
N LEU A 339 8.18 -7.35 21.05
CA LEU A 339 7.23 -7.26 19.93
C LEU A 339 7.91 -7.47 18.58
N ALA A 340 9.12 -6.97 18.37
CA ALA A 340 9.86 -7.23 17.13
C ALA A 340 10.33 -8.70 17.02
N LYS A 341 10.72 -9.34 18.15
CA LYS A 341 11.01 -10.79 18.19
C LYS A 341 9.76 -11.60 17.87
N GLU A 342 8.62 -11.25 18.46
CA GLU A 342 7.33 -11.89 18.20
C GLU A 342 6.91 -11.72 16.74
N TRP A 343 7.01 -10.50 16.20
CA TRP A 343 6.77 -10.22 14.79
C TRP A 343 7.63 -11.13 13.90
N CYS A 344 8.94 -11.22 14.18
CA CYS A 344 9.82 -12.10 13.40
C CYS A 344 9.37 -13.56 13.44
N ARG A 345 8.94 -14.08 14.59
CA ARG A 345 8.40 -15.45 14.71
C ARG A 345 7.11 -15.63 13.90
N ASN A 346 6.15 -14.71 14.06
CA ASN A 346 4.84 -14.78 13.43
C ASN A 346 4.92 -14.79 11.91
N TYR A 347 5.87 -14.03 11.32
CA TYR A 347 6.04 -13.94 9.87
C TYR A 347 7.24 -14.75 9.34
N LYS A 348 7.71 -15.73 10.13
CA LYS A 348 8.82 -16.63 9.80
C LYS A 348 10.07 -15.91 9.26
N ILE A 349 10.44 -14.81 9.91
CA ILE A 349 11.68 -14.07 9.64
C ILE A 349 12.71 -14.47 10.72
N PRO A 350 13.92 -14.92 10.34
CA PRO A 350 14.92 -15.26 11.33
C PRO A 350 15.38 -14.03 12.12
N ILE A 351 15.64 -14.23 13.41
CA ILE A 351 16.15 -13.20 14.30
C ILE A 351 17.66 -13.05 14.10
N ASN A 352 18.12 -11.81 13.94
CA ASN A 352 19.52 -11.46 13.80
C ASN A 352 20.29 -11.64 15.12
N LYS A 353 20.97 -12.77 15.29
CA LYS A 353 21.79 -13.06 16.49
C LYS A 353 22.91 -12.03 16.78
N ASN A 354 23.29 -11.21 15.80
CA ASN A 354 24.32 -10.17 15.93
C ASN A 354 23.74 -8.79 16.27
N CYS A 355 22.44 -8.69 16.57
CA CYS A 355 21.81 -7.43 16.93
C CYS A 355 22.23 -6.99 18.33
N TYR A 356 22.62 -5.71 18.48
CA TYR A 356 23.09 -5.12 19.73
C TYR A 356 22.04 -5.05 20.84
N TYR A 357 20.77 -5.27 20.51
CA TYR A 357 19.64 -5.12 21.42
C TYR A 357 19.10 -6.46 21.94
N LEU A 358 19.70 -7.59 21.56
CA LEU A 358 19.22 -8.93 21.88
C LEU A 358 19.80 -9.53 23.14
#